data_AF-A0A814HPM6-F1
#
_entry.id   AF-A0A814HPM6-F1
#
_cell.length_a   1.000
_cell.length_b   1.000
_cell.length_c   1.000
_cell.angle_alpha   90.00
_cell.angle_beta   90.00
_cell.angle_gamma   90.00
#
_symmetry.space_group_name_H-M   'P 1'
#
loop_
_entity.id
_entity.type
_entity.pdbx_description
1 polymer ?
#
loop_
_entity_poly.entity_id
_entity_poly.type
_entity_poly.pdbx_seq_one_letter_code
_entity_poly.pdbx_strand_id
1 'polypeptide(L)'
;MGAILNTLSLKDTDNLSNLSPNRADWLTSHADATGLAVVEVERLWNRFKQLTGSTEHTHLYPDNNALPNELSNDIFVKNLLKHFPRSKADPNSIPFGYFLLVMHWFEDASINDKLSALFIYLNNGEPIDAVMIAKLLKHVYRESKDDDIRLISNQFMQQLGAMDQGRLNMAQFIAGVQRCFAPGELEELLKFEIIPGHILEEANAVPSLQSSSSNLRDSNGNAASDLVTESHMRQIAHQASRRNWTKLAVTLGFLEYDIEAFIAKNNKDSSAALLELLQVWREQEGGLATKRRLKRCLEQSDLQDLTPILN
;
A
#
# COMPACT_ATOMS: atom_id res chain seq x y z
N MET A 1 5.43 23.51 3.82
CA MET A 1 6.24 22.49 4.52
C MET A 1 5.52 21.83 5.72
N GLY A 2 4.18 21.79 5.81
CA GLY A 2 3.58 21.39 7.10
C GLY A 2 2.10 20.99 7.09
N ALA A 3 1.79 19.81 6.59
CA ALA A 3 0.55 19.10 6.96
C ALA A 3 0.91 17.84 7.77
N ILE A 4 1.72 16.95 7.19
CA ILE A 4 2.27 15.77 7.89
C ILE A 4 3.26 16.19 9.00
N LEU A 5 4.22 17.06 8.69
CA LEU A 5 5.28 17.41 9.64
C LEU A 5 4.79 18.16 10.90
N ASN A 6 3.65 18.85 10.82
CA ASN A 6 3.08 19.55 11.96
C ASN A 6 2.32 18.62 12.92
N THR A 7 1.97 17.41 12.48
CA THR A 7 1.22 16.41 13.27
C THR A 7 2.09 15.27 13.78
N LEU A 8 3.24 15.00 13.15
CA LEU A 8 4.14 13.94 13.58
C LEU A 8 5.07 14.40 14.72
N SER A 9 5.02 13.72 15.86
CA SER A 9 6.03 13.86 16.92
C SER A 9 7.33 13.15 16.51
N LEU A 10 8.24 13.87 15.86
CA LEU A 10 9.46 13.31 15.26
C LEU A 10 10.63 13.08 16.25
N LYS A 11 10.46 13.39 17.54
CA LYS A 11 11.58 13.42 18.50
C LYS A 11 12.11 12.04 18.87
N ASP A 12 11.25 11.02 18.88
CA ASP A 12 11.63 9.67 19.33
C ASP A 12 12.10 8.77 18.19
N THR A 13 11.76 9.11 16.95
CA THR A 13 12.06 8.34 15.73
C THR A 13 13.50 8.45 15.24
N ASP A 14 14.22 9.54 15.53
CA ASP A 14 15.64 9.67 15.15
C ASP A 14 16.52 8.60 15.85
N ASN A 15 16.13 8.16 17.05
CA ASN A 15 16.82 7.09 17.79
C ASN A 15 16.59 5.70 17.18
N LEU A 16 15.47 5.49 16.46
CA LEU A 16 15.13 4.22 15.83
C LEU A 16 15.95 3.94 14.57
N SER A 17 16.42 4.98 13.88
CA SER A 17 17.22 4.90 12.65
C SER A 17 18.49 4.05 12.79
N ASN A 18 19.00 3.91 14.01
CA ASN A 18 20.23 3.18 14.35
C ASN A 18 20.00 1.74 14.81
N LEU A 19 18.74 1.29 14.93
CA LEU A 19 18.42 -0.07 15.35
C LEU A 19 18.52 -1.03 14.16
N SER A 20 19.37 -2.06 14.27
CA SER A 20 19.48 -3.10 13.26
C SER A 20 18.21 -3.96 13.19
N PRO A 21 17.66 -4.22 11.98
CA PRO A 21 16.49 -5.10 11.78
C PRO A 21 16.65 -6.51 12.33
N ASN A 22 17.89 -6.97 12.55
CA ASN A 22 18.19 -8.30 13.06
C ASN A 22 18.06 -8.43 14.58
N ARG A 23 17.77 -7.33 15.29
CA ARG A 23 17.55 -7.38 16.74
C ARG A 23 16.18 -7.98 17.06
N ALA A 24 16.13 -8.85 18.06
CA ALA A 24 14.90 -9.51 18.48
C ALA A 24 13.80 -8.53 18.96
N ASP A 25 14.19 -7.37 19.48
CA ASP A 25 13.29 -6.32 19.96
C ASP A 25 13.02 -5.22 18.91
N TRP A 26 13.48 -5.39 17.67
CA TRP A 26 13.41 -4.34 16.66
C TRP A 26 11.99 -3.93 16.31
N LEU A 27 11.11 -4.90 16.06
CA LEU A 27 9.69 -4.65 15.75
C LEU A 27 8.96 -4.02 16.95
N THR A 28 9.16 -4.54 18.15
CA THR A 28 8.55 -4.02 19.37
C THR A 28 9.02 -2.59 19.66
N SER A 29 10.30 -2.29 19.47
CA SER A 29 10.83 -0.93 19.66
C SER A 29 10.19 0.08 18.69
N HIS A 30 9.96 -0.33 17.44
CA HIS A 30 9.27 0.52 16.46
C HIS A 30 7.78 0.67 16.77
N ALA A 31 7.12 -0.39 17.23
CA ALA A 31 5.74 -0.36 17.69
C ALA A 31 5.58 0.63 18.85
N ASP A 32 6.39 0.50 19.90
CA ASP A 32 6.35 1.37 21.09
C ASP A 32 6.57 2.85 20.73
N ALA A 33 7.49 3.14 19.81
CA ALA A 33 7.83 4.51 19.43
C ALA A 33 6.84 5.15 18.44
N THR A 34 6.06 4.36 17.71
CA THR A 34 5.10 4.87 16.71
C THR A 34 3.64 4.75 17.16
N GLY A 35 3.37 4.00 18.22
CA GLY A 35 2.01 3.72 18.70
C GLY A 35 1.29 2.63 17.90
N LEU A 36 1.92 2.09 16.86
CA LEU A 36 1.38 0.99 16.05
C LEU A 36 1.48 -0.35 16.77
N ALA A 37 0.58 -1.27 16.46
CA ALA A 37 0.69 -2.65 16.89
C ALA A 37 1.90 -3.34 16.22
N VAL A 38 2.51 -4.32 16.90
CA VAL A 38 3.66 -5.07 16.35
C VAL A 38 3.34 -5.70 14.99
N VAL A 39 2.11 -6.18 14.80
CA VAL A 39 1.64 -6.78 13.54
C VAL A 39 1.51 -5.76 12.41
N GLU A 40 1.17 -4.50 12.72
CA GLU A 40 1.14 -3.40 11.76
C GLU A 40 2.54 -3.02 11.32
N VAL A 41 3.47 -2.90 12.29
CA VAL A 41 4.88 -2.64 12.02
C VAL A 41 5.50 -3.73 11.17
N GLU A 42 5.24 -5.00 11.47
CA GLU A 42 5.74 -6.14 10.69
C GLU A 42 5.25 -6.10 9.24
N ARG A 43 3.95 -5.84 9.03
CA ARG A 43 3.40 -5.70 7.68
C ARG A 43 4.01 -4.53 6.94
N LEU A 44 4.11 -3.37 7.58
CA LEU A 44 4.69 -2.18 6.97
C LEU A 44 6.18 -2.38 6.68
N TRP A 45 6.90 -3.16 7.49
CA TRP A 45 8.27 -3.56 7.19
C TRP A 45 8.35 -4.41 5.92
N ASN A 46 7.45 -5.39 5.75
CA ASN A 46 7.38 -6.18 4.52
C ASN A 46 7.11 -5.32 3.29
N ARG A 47 6.23 -4.31 3.39
CA ARG A 47 5.99 -3.34 2.31
C ARG A 47 7.18 -2.42 2.08
N PHE A 48 7.86 -1.99 3.13
CA PHE A 48 9.05 -1.15 3.01
C PHE A 48 10.20 -1.87 2.29
N LYS A 49 10.44 -3.15 2.61
CA LYS A 49 11.43 -3.98 1.91
C LYS A 49 11.15 -4.11 0.41
N GLN A 50 9.88 -4.13 0.01
CA GLN A 50 9.50 -4.15 -1.41
C GLN A 50 9.87 -2.84 -2.10
N LEU A 51 9.72 -1.71 -1.40
CA LEU A 51 10.08 -0.39 -1.94
C LEU A 51 11.59 -0.19 -2.05
N THR A 52 12.38 -0.77 -1.14
CA THR A 52 13.85 -0.64 -1.15
C THR A 52 14.56 -1.74 -1.94
N GLY A 53 13.86 -2.83 -2.27
CA GLY A 53 14.45 -4.01 -2.90
C GLY A 53 15.44 -4.76 -2.01
N SER A 54 15.44 -4.51 -0.69
CA SER A 54 16.41 -5.12 0.23
C SER A 54 15.81 -5.41 1.60
N THR A 55 16.24 -6.54 2.18
CA THR A 55 15.82 -7.03 3.49
C THR A 55 16.52 -6.35 4.67
N GLU A 56 17.61 -5.62 4.42
CA GLU A 56 18.46 -5.04 5.48
C GLU A 56 18.43 -3.50 5.50
N HIS A 57 17.91 -2.87 4.44
CA HIS A 57 17.90 -1.41 4.34
C HIS A 57 16.78 -0.82 5.21
N THR A 58 17.16 -0.02 6.20
CA THR A 58 16.25 0.74 7.07
C THR A 58 15.91 2.13 6.53
N HIS A 59 16.42 2.46 5.34
CA HIS A 59 16.29 3.77 4.72
C HIS A 59 15.84 3.62 3.27
N LEU A 60 14.87 4.43 2.87
CA LEU A 60 14.39 4.54 1.50
C LEU A 60 15.03 5.77 0.84
N TYR A 61 15.48 5.61 -0.41
CA TYR A 61 16.17 6.64 -1.19
C TYR A 61 15.40 6.95 -2.48
N PRO A 62 14.39 7.84 -2.43
CA PRO A 62 13.51 8.11 -3.58
C PRO A 62 14.23 8.62 -4.82
N ASP A 63 15.33 9.36 -4.65
CA ASP A 63 16.03 10.04 -5.74
C ASP A 63 17.18 9.21 -6.37
N ASN A 64 17.53 8.06 -5.78
CA ASN A 64 18.69 7.25 -6.20
C ASN A 64 18.33 6.04 -7.09
N ASN A 65 17.17 6.05 -7.76
CA ASN A 65 16.63 4.89 -8.49
C ASN A 65 16.52 3.61 -7.62
N ALA A 66 16.43 3.77 -6.29
CA ALA A 66 16.29 2.64 -5.36
C ALA A 66 14.85 2.09 -5.34
N LEU A 67 13.90 2.86 -5.87
CA LEU A 67 12.54 2.40 -6.11
C LEU A 67 12.51 1.47 -7.33
N PRO A 68 11.64 0.45 -7.34
CA PRO A 68 11.32 -0.32 -8.54
C PRO A 68 11.10 0.59 -9.76
N ASN A 69 11.57 0.19 -10.94
CA ASN A 69 11.59 1.02 -12.15
C ASN A 69 10.22 1.62 -12.52
N GLU A 70 9.15 0.94 -12.16
CA GLU A 70 7.77 1.34 -12.43
C GLU A 70 7.37 2.49 -11.49
N LEU A 71 7.66 2.36 -10.19
CA LEU A 71 7.40 3.38 -9.17
C LEU A 71 8.34 4.57 -9.30
N SER A 72 9.57 4.35 -9.74
CA SER A 72 10.54 5.41 -9.97
C SER A 72 10.15 6.30 -11.15
N ASN A 73 9.28 5.86 -12.06
CA ASN A 73 8.78 6.69 -13.17
C ASN A 73 7.42 7.34 -12.87
N ASP A 74 6.74 6.94 -11.80
CA ASP A 74 5.44 7.48 -11.43
C ASP A 74 5.58 8.87 -10.78
N ILE A 75 4.97 9.88 -11.42
CA ILE A 75 5.02 11.28 -10.97
C ILE A 75 4.29 11.50 -9.65
N PHE A 76 3.22 10.74 -9.36
CA PHE A 76 2.46 10.83 -8.12
C PHE A 76 3.27 10.23 -6.97
N VAL A 77 3.89 9.06 -7.17
CA VAL A 77 4.75 8.43 -6.16
C VAL A 77 5.94 9.32 -5.82
N LYS A 78 6.61 9.89 -6.83
CA LYS A 78 7.71 10.84 -6.63
C LYS A 78 7.29 12.07 -5.84
N ASN A 79 6.16 12.69 -6.22
CA ASN A 79 5.64 13.86 -5.52
C ASN A 79 5.25 13.51 -4.08
N LEU A 80 4.62 12.37 -3.86
CA LEU A 80 4.26 11.88 -2.53
C LEU A 80 5.49 11.74 -1.63
N LEU A 81 6.50 10.99 -2.09
CA LEU A 81 7.73 10.73 -1.32
C LEU A 81 8.56 11.99 -1.06
N LYS A 82 8.46 13.01 -1.92
CA LYS A 82 9.09 14.32 -1.67
C LYS A 82 8.61 14.96 -0.37
N HIS A 83 7.37 14.68 0.04
CA HIS A 83 6.77 15.24 1.25
C HIS A 83 6.98 14.38 2.50
N PHE A 84 7.63 13.21 2.37
CA PHE A 84 7.95 12.39 3.53
C PHE A 84 9.08 13.03 4.35
N PRO A 85 9.04 12.93 5.69
CA PRO A 85 10.11 13.42 6.54
C PRO A 85 11.45 12.75 6.19
N ARG A 86 12.53 13.54 6.21
CA ARG A 86 13.88 13.09 5.86
C ARG A 86 14.75 12.96 7.10
N SER A 87 15.70 12.01 7.06
CA SER A 87 16.67 11.86 8.14
C SER A 87 17.49 13.13 8.32
N LYS A 88 17.76 13.52 9.56
CA LYS A 88 18.68 14.62 9.86
C LYS A 88 20.12 14.28 9.48
N ALA A 89 20.49 13.00 9.59
CA ALA A 89 21.84 12.53 9.25
C ALA A 89 22.04 12.39 7.74
N ASP A 90 20.98 12.06 7.01
CA ASP A 90 20.98 11.89 5.56
C ASP A 90 19.69 12.48 4.94
N PRO A 91 19.72 13.74 4.48
CA PRO A 91 18.54 14.45 3.95
C PRO A 91 17.89 13.81 2.73
N ASN A 92 18.59 12.91 2.03
CA ASN A 92 18.05 12.22 0.85
C ASN A 92 17.30 10.94 1.22
N SER A 93 17.38 10.52 2.48
CA SER A 93 16.81 9.27 2.97
C SER A 93 15.52 9.47 3.76
N ILE A 94 14.63 8.48 3.68
CA ILE A 94 13.45 8.34 4.53
C ILE A 94 13.68 7.09 5.41
N PRO A 95 14.00 7.25 6.70
CA PRO A 95 14.07 6.16 7.66
C PRO A 95 12.75 5.41 7.79
N PHE A 96 12.82 4.11 8.07
CA PHE A 96 11.64 3.26 8.29
C PHE A 96 10.70 3.80 9.38
N GLY A 97 11.24 4.34 10.48
CA GLY A 97 10.43 4.97 11.53
C GLY A 97 9.56 6.14 11.01
N TYR A 98 10.10 6.97 10.10
CA TYR A 98 9.29 8.03 9.48
C TYR A 98 8.28 7.48 8.49
N PHE A 99 8.60 6.41 7.77
CA PHE A 99 7.63 5.72 6.92
C PHE A 99 6.45 5.19 7.75
N LEU A 100 6.69 4.55 8.89
CA LEU A 100 5.65 4.06 9.80
C LEU A 100 4.71 5.19 10.25
N LEU A 101 5.28 6.30 10.71
CA LEU A 101 4.51 7.46 11.16
C LEU A 101 3.62 8.04 10.05
N VAL A 102 4.13 8.09 8.81
CA VAL A 102 3.34 8.57 7.67
C VAL A 102 2.20 7.60 7.34
N MET A 103 2.45 6.28 7.38
CA MET A 103 1.40 5.28 7.16
C MET A 103 0.32 5.32 8.24
N HIS A 104 0.72 5.47 9.51
CA HIS A 104 -0.20 5.68 10.62
C HIS A 104 -1.05 6.95 10.44
N TRP A 105 -0.42 8.05 10.01
CA TRP A 105 -1.15 9.27 9.68
C TRP A 105 -2.16 9.05 8.54
N PHE A 106 -1.84 8.27 7.51
CA PHE A 106 -2.81 7.97 6.43
C PHE A 106 -4.02 7.19 6.93
N GLU A 107 -3.89 6.38 7.97
CA GLU A 107 -5.01 5.66 8.58
C GLU A 107 -5.89 6.61 9.41
N ASP A 108 -5.27 7.39 10.30
CA ASP A 108 -5.98 8.18 11.32
C ASP A 108 -6.43 9.58 10.86
N ALA A 109 -5.80 10.15 9.82
CA ALA A 109 -6.07 11.52 9.41
C ALA A 109 -7.52 11.72 8.96
N SER A 110 -8.07 12.88 9.31
CA SER A 110 -9.41 13.27 8.85
C SER A 110 -9.44 13.45 7.33
N ILE A 111 -10.64 13.37 6.73
CA ILE A 111 -10.83 13.62 5.29
C ILE A 111 -10.27 14.98 4.90
N ASN A 112 -10.49 16.03 5.71
CA ASN A 112 -9.99 17.37 5.42
C ASN A 112 -8.46 17.42 5.41
N ASP A 113 -7.80 16.72 6.33
CA ASP A 113 -6.34 16.66 6.39
C ASP A 113 -5.77 15.89 5.19
N LYS A 114 -6.42 14.77 4.80
CA LYS A 114 -6.08 14.00 3.60
C LYS A 114 -6.24 14.84 2.32
N LEU A 115 -7.34 15.58 2.18
CA LEU A 115 -7.55 16.48 1.04
C LEU A 115 -6.54 17.64 1.01
N SER A 116 -6.20 18.18 2.17
CA SER A 116 -5.16 19.21 2.30
C SER A 116 -3.80 18.68 1.85
N ALA A 117 -3.46 17.45 2.26
CA ALA A 117 -2.23 16.78 1.82
C ALA A 117 -2.24 16.50 0.31
N LEU A 118 -3.35 16.00 -0.25
CA LEU A 118 -3.51 15.79 -1.69
C LEU A 118 -3.31 17.08 -2.47
N PHE A 119 -3.91 18.20 -2.04
CA PHE A 119 -3.68 19.51 -2.65
C PHE A 119 -2.19 19.87 -2.69
N ILE A 120 -1.48 19.64 -1.57
CA ILE A 120 -0.03 19.86 -1.49
C ILE A 120 0.73 18.93 -2.44
N TYR A 121 0.39 17.65 -2.51
CA TYR A 121 1.09 16.68 -3.35
C TYR A 121 0.90 16.92 -4.84
N LEU A 122 -0.29 17.41 -5.20
CA LEU A 122 -0.60 17.75 -6.58
C LEU A 122 0.33 18.87 -7.05
N ASN A 123 0.38 20.00 -6.34
CA ASN A 123 1.07 21.20 -6.84
C ASN A 123 2.06 21.86 -5.86
N ASN A 124 2.71 21.08 -5.00
CA ASN A 124 3.62 21.56 -3.93
C ASN A 124 2.99 22.61 -2.98
N GLY A 125 1.66 22.66 -2.89
CA GLY A 125 0.91 23.64 -2.10
C GLY A 125 0.61 24.95 -2.82
N GLU A 126 1.06 25.12 -4.06
CA GLU A 126 0.71 26.27 -4.89
C GLU A 126 -0.71 26.12 -5.47
N PRO A 127 -1.42 27.23 -5.75
CA PRO A 127 -2.73 27.19 -6.39
C PRO A 127 -2.74 26.33 -7.66
N ILE A 128 -3.70 25.42 -7.76
CA ILE A 128 -3.83 24.50 -8.89
C ILE A 128 -4.44 25.28 -10.07
N ASP A 129 -3.89 25.15 -11.27
CA ASP A 129 -4.44 25.74 -12.49
C ASP A 129 -4.80 24.67 -13.54
N ALA A 130 -5.53 25.06 -14.59
CA ALA A 130 -5.97 24.15 -15.64
C ALA A 130 -4.79 23.50 -16.40
N VAL A 131 -3.65 24.19 -16.50
CA VAL A 131 -2.46 23.68 -17.20
C VAL A 131 -1.83 22.54 -16.40
N MET A 132 -1.76 22.70 -15.08
CA MET A 132 -1.28 21.68 -14.17
C MET A 132 -2.19 20.45 -14.19
N ILE A 133 -3.52 20.63 -14.11
CA ILE A 133 -4.49 19.53 -14.22
C ILE A 133 -4.34 18.82 -15.56
N ALA A 134 -4.22 19.55 -16.67
CA ALA A 134 -4.02 18.96 -17.99
C ALA A 134 -2.77 18.05 -18.04
N LYS A 135 -1.67 18.44 -17.38
CA LYS A 135 -0.46 17.60 -17.30
C LYS A 135 -0.73 16.29 -16.56
N LEU A 136 -1.49 16.32 -15.46
CA LEU A 136 -1.88 15.12 -14.72
C LEU A 136 -2.83 14.25 -15.53
N LEU A 137 -3.84 14.84 -16.16
CA LEU A 137 -4.80 14.11 -16.98
C LEU A 137 -4.15 13.42 -18.18
N LYS A 138 -3.10 13.99 -18.77
CA LYS A 138 -2.33 13.30 -19.82
C LYS A 138 -1.63 12.02 -19.34
N HIS A 139 -1.28 11.93 -18.06
CA HIS A 139 -0.68 10.72 -17.49
C HIS A 139 -1.72 9.63 -17.26
N VAL A 140 -2.96 10.03 -16.90
CA VAL A 140 -4.09 9.12 -16.67
C VAL A 140 -4.74 8.69 -17.99
N TYR A 141 -4.99 9.62 -18.89
CA TYR A 141 -5.69 9.43 -20.17
C TYR A 141 -4.70 9.49 -21.34
N ARG A 142 -3.77 8.53 -21.40
CA ARG A 142 -2.63 8.53 -22.34
C ARG A 142 -3.02 8.57 -23.82
N GLU A 143 -4.20 8.08 -24.16
CA GLU A 143 -4.70 8.00 -25.55
C GLU A 143 -5.62 9.16 -25.95
N SER A 144 -5.95 10.06 -25.01
CA SER A 144 -6.86 11.18 -25.27
C SER A 144 -6.16 12.31 -26.03
N LYS A 145 -6.92 12.99 -26.90
CA LYS A 145 -6.38 14.13 -27.67
C LYS A 145 -6.16 15.34 -26.76
N ASP A 146 -5.21 16.19 -27.13
CA ASP A 146 -4.89 17.40 -26.38
C ASP A 146 -6.10 18.33 -26.16
N ASP A 147 -7.00 18.43 -27.13
CA ASP A 147 -8.22 19.23 -27.03
C ASP A 147 -9.21 18.65 -26.02
N ASP A 148 -9.35 17.33 -25.98
CA ASP A 148 -10.20 16.63 -25.00
C ASP A 148 -9.66 16.83 -23.59
N ILE A 149 -8.34 16.68 -23.41
CA ILE A 149 -7.69 16.93 -22.12
C ILE A 149 -7.91 18.37 -21.66
N ARG A 150 -7.78 19.36 -22.56
CA ARG A 150 -8.04 20.77 -22.24
C ARG A 150 -9.48 21.00 -21.82
N LEU A 151 -10.43 20.40 -22.54
CA LEU A 151 -11.86 20.49 -22.22
C LEU A 151 -12.14 19.91 -20.82
N ILE A 152 -11.67 18.69 -20.55
CA ILE A 152 -11.86 18.02 -19.25
C ILE A 152 -11.19 18.83 -18.13
N SER A 153 -9.99 19.36 -18.37
CA SER A 153 -9.28 20.20 -17.38
C SER A 153 -10.09 21.45 -17.02
N ASN A 154 -10.62 22.15 -18.03
CA ASN A 154 -11.44 23.34 -17.79
C ASN A 154 -12.74 23.01 -17.07
N GLN A 155 -13.39 21.91 -17.44
CA GLN A 155 -14.60 21.43 -16.75
C GLN A 155 -14.32 21.08 -15.29
N PHE A 156 -13.23 20.36 -15.02
CA PHE A 156 -12.79 20.02 -13.67
C PHE A 156 -12.58 21.29 -12.82
N MET A 157 -11.86 22.28 -13.37
CA MET A 157 -11.61 23.56 -12.68
C MET A 157 -12.92 24.32 -12.39
N GLN A 158 -13.85 24.36 -13.33
CA GLN A 158 -15.16 25.00 -13.14
C GLN A 158 -16.00 24.28 -12.08
N GLN A 159 -16.04 22.94 -12.13
CA GLN A 159 -16.77 22.13 -11.16
C GLN A 159 -16.27 22.36 -9.73
N LEU A 160 -14.95 22.48 -9.54
CA LEU A 160 -14.37 22.78 -8.23
C LEU A 160 -14.46 24.25 -7.81
N GLY A 161 -15.00 25.13 -8.66
CA GLY A 161 -15.30 26.52 -8.30
C GLY A 161 -14.20 27.53 -8.66
N ALA A 162 -13.32 27.23 -9.63
CA ALA A 162 -12.26 28.14 -10.08
C ALA A 162 -12.74 29.31 -10.98
N MET A 163 -13.97 29.79 -10.80
CA MET A 163 -14.68 30.60 -11.82
C MET A 163 -14.03 31.95 -12.12
N ASP A 164 -13.42 32.61 -11.13
CA ASP A 164 -13.01 34.02 -11.28
C ASP A 164 -11.52 34.25 -11.59
N GLN A 165 -10.65 33.31 -11.20
CA GLN A 165 -9.18 33.47 -11.32
C GLN A 165 -8.51 32.35 -12.12
N GLY A 166 -9.25 31.33 -12.56
CA GLY A 166 -8.69 30.16 -13.26
C GLY A 166 -7.72 29.34 -12.41
N ARG A 167 -7.72 29.56 -11.08
CA ARG A 167 -6.87 28.90 -10.10
C ARG A 167 -7.69 28.46 -8.89
N LEU A 168 -7.37 27.31 -8.33
CA LEU A 168 -7.96 26.76 -7.11
C LEU A 168 -6.97 26.89 -5.96
N ASN A 169 -7.36 27.59 -4.90
CA ASN A 169 -6.66 27.50 -3.63
C ASN A 169 -7.11 26.26 -2.84
N MET A 170 -6.42 25.96 -1.73
CA MET A 170 -6.68 24.76 -0.92
C MET A 170 -8.12 24.71 -0.39
N ALA A 171 -8.66 25.82 0.10
CA ALA A 171 -10.01 25.87 0.65
C ALA A 171 -11.07 25.60 -0.44
N GLN A 172 -10.89 26.19 -1.63
CA GLN A 172 -11.75 25.94 -2.79
C GLN A 172 -11.65 24.48 -3.27
N PHE A 173 -10.44 23.93 -3.30
CA PHE A 173 -10.23 22.52 -3.66
C PHE A 173 -10.96 21.58 -2.71
N ILE A 174 -10.78 21.75 -1.39
CA ILE A 174 -11.42 20.90 -0.38
C ILE A 174 -12.95 20.97 -0.49
N ALA A 175 -13.50 22.19 -0.49
CA ALA A 175 -14.95 22.40 -0.59
C ALA A 175 -15.52 21.92 -1.94
N GLY A 176 -14.76 22.09 -3.03
CA GLY A 176 -15.11 21.62 -4.36
C GLY A 176 -15.18 20.10 -4.41
N VAL A 177 -14.14 19.41 -3.93
CA VAL A 177 -14.06 17.95 -3.90
C VAL A 177 -15.21 17.39 -3.07
N GLN A 178 -15.43 17.89 -1.86
CA GLN A 178 -16.51 17.40 -0.98
C GLN A 178 -17.91 17.55 -1.60
N ARG A 179 -18.13 18.56 -2.45
CA ARG A 179 -19.40 18.75 -3.16
C ARG A 179 -19.58 17.78 -4.34
N CYS A 180 -18.49 17.26 -4.90
CA CYS A 180 -18.52 16.39 -6.07
C CYS A 180 -18.81 14.92 -5.73
N PHE A 181 -18.64 14.50 -4.47
CA PHE A 181 -18.83 13.11 -4.03
C PHE A 181 -20.11 12.97 -3.21
N ALA A 182 -20.75 11.80 -3.31
CA ALA A 182 -21.87 11.47 -2.43
C ALA A 182 -21.40 11.27 -0.97
N PRO A 183 -22.29 11.44 0.03
CA PRO A 183 -21.94 11.14 1.42
C PRO A 183 -21.42 9.70 1.56
N GLY A 184 -20.23 9.51 2.14
CA GLY A 184 -19.61 8.19 2.33
C GLY A 184 -18.68 7.74 1.18
N GLU A 185 -18.86 8.27 -0.04
CA GLU A 185 -18.05 7.87 -1.19
C GLU A 185 -16.60 8.36 -1.07
N LEU A 186 -16.42 9.59 -0.58
CA LEU A 186 -15.10 10.16 -0.38
C LEU A 186 -14.36 9.47 0.79
N GLU A 187 -15.09 9.10 1.84
CA GLU A 187 -14.60 8.30 2.95
C GLU A 187 -14.05 6.96 2.46
N GLU A 188 -14.79 6.27 1.59
CA GLU A 188 -14.40 4.99 1.02
C GLU A 188 -13.18 5.12 0.09
N LEU A 189 -13.16 6.13 -0.78
CA LEU A 189 -12.05 6.39 -1.71
C LEU A 189 -10.74 6.76 -0.99
N LEU A 190 -10.84 7.48 0.13
CA LEU A 190 -9.70 7.90 0.96
C LEU A 190 -9.43 6.95 2.13
N LYS A 191 -10.13 5.81 2.17
CA LYS A 191 -9.94 4.81 3.19
C LYS A 191 -8.57 4.17 3.02
N PHE A 192 -7.79 4.21 4.08
CA PHE A 192 -6.51 3.54 4.17
C PHE A 192 -6.50 2.76 5.47
N GLU A 193 -6.18 1.47 5.38
CA GLU A 193 -6.09 0.57 6.52
C GLU A 193 -4.73 -0.10 6.46
N ILE A 194 -3.92 0.05 7.52
CA ILE A 194 -2.64 -0.65 7.60
C ILE A 194 -2.92 -2.15 7.62
N ILE A 195 -3.91 -2.59 8.39
CA ILE A 195 -4.48 -3.94 8.32
C ILE A 195 -5.91 -3.84 7.75
N PRO A 196 -6.13 -4.19 6.47
CA PRO A 196 -7.44 -4.18 5.85
C PRO A 196 -8.47 -4.97 6.64
N GLY A 197 -9.67 -4.42 6.75
CA GLY A 197 -10.75 -4.96 7.58
C GLY A 197 -11.09 -6.42 7.27
N HIS A 198 -10.97 -6.85 6.01
CA HIS A 198 -11.20 -8.24 5.64
C HIS A 198 -10.24 -9.22 6.38
N ILE A 199 -9.01 -8.81 6.67
CA ILE A 199 -8.04 -9.61 7.43
C ILE A 199 -8.47 -9.72 8.90
N LEU A 200 -9.01 -8.65 9.48
CA LEU A 200 -9.49 -8.63 10.87
C LEU A 200 -10.78 -9.44 11.02
N GLU A 201 -11.71 -9.32 10.08
CA GLU A 201 -12.94 -10.13 10.02
C GLU A 201 -12.62 -11.63 9.91
N GLU A 202 -11.58 -12.00 9.17
CA GLU A 202 -11.09 -13.38 9.08
C GLU A 202 -10.55 -13.92 10.39
N ALA A 203 -9.74 -13.12 11.09
CA ALA A 203 -9.18 -13.48 12.40
C ALA A 203 -10.28 -13.66 13.46
N ASN A 204 -11.33 -12.82 13.40
CA ASN A 204 -12.45 -12.85 14.34
C ASN A 204 -13.52 -13.89 13.99
N ALA A 205 -13.59 -14.34 12.73
CA ALA A 205 -14.48 -15.42 12.30
C ALA A 205 -14.00 -16.83 12.73
N VAL A 206 -12.98 -16.90 13.59
CA VAL A 206 -12.60 -18.11 14.31
C VAL A 206 -13.52 -18.24 15.53
N PRO A 207 -14.36 -19.28 15.64
CA PRO A 207 -15.03 -19.57 16.91
C PRO A 207 -13.93 -19.92 17.92
N SER A 208 -13.72 -19.06 18.90
CA SER A 208 -12.89 -19.35 20.06
C SER A 208 -13.49 -20.58 20.76
N LEU A 209 -12.81 -21.72 20.66
CA LEU A 209 -13.06 -22.86 21.53
C LEU A 209 -12.78 -22.41 22.96
N GLN A 210 -13.88 -22.25 23.71
CA GLN A 210 -14.04 -22.21 25.16
C GLN A 210 -12.90 -21.60 25.97
N SER A 211 -13.22 -20.45 26.55
CA SER A 211 -12.67 -19.94 27.79
C SER A 211 -12.41 -21.06 28.80
N SER A 212 -11.14 -21.41 28.96
CA SER A 212 -10.62 -22.06 30.16
C SER A 212 -9.32 -21.36 30.51
N SER A 213 -9.45 -20.45 31.47
CA SER A 213 -8.37 -19.87 32.26
C SER A 213 -7.34 -20.93 32.69
N SER A 214 -6.08 -20.51 32.77
CA SER A 214 -4.88 -21.21 33.24
C SER A 214 -4.12 -22.09 32.24
N ASN A 215 -3.11 -21.51 31.56
CA ASN A 215 -1.70 -21.71 31.92
C ASN A 215 -0.77 -21.11 30.85
N LEU A 216 0.15 -20.25 31.31
CA LEU A 216 1.34 -19.82 30.58
C LEU A 216 2.27 -21.03 30.36
N ARG A 217 2.28 -21.60 29.15
CA ARG A 217 3.46 -22.24 28.53
C ARG A 217 3.13 -22.78 27.13
N ASP A 218 4.06 -22.53 26.22
CA ASP A 218 4.22 -23.14 24.89
C ASP A 218 3.27 -22.72 23.76
N SER A 219 3.34 -21.44 23.39
CA SER A 219 2.89 -20.93 22.09
C SER A 219 3.94 -21.21 21.01
N ASN A 220 4.04 -22.44 20.49
CA ASN A 220 4.79 -22.69 19.26
C ASN A 220 4.22 -23.81 18.36
N GLY A 221 3.00 -24.29 18.62
CA GLY A 221 2.44 -25.45 17.92
C GLY A 221 1.35 -25.15 16.88
N ASN A 222 0.52 -24.12 17.06
CA ASN A 222 -0.73 -24.00 16.28
C ASN A 222 -0.70 -22.98 15.12
N ALA A 223 0.19 -21.99 15.12
CA ALA A 223 0.25 -20.99 14.04
C ALA A 223 0.80 -21.57 12.72
N ALA A 224 1.69 -22.56 12.77
CA ALA A 224 2.31 -23.16 11.58
C ALA A 224 1.34 -24.03 10.76
N SER A 225 0.23 -24.49 11.36
CA SER A 225 -0.74 -25.37 10.70
C SER A 225 -1.59 -24.65 9.65
N ASP A 226 -1.82 -23.34 9.84
CA ASP A 226 -2.70 -22.54 8.98
C ASP A 226 -1.94 -21.74 7.90
N LEU A 227 -0.60 -21.78 7.90
CA LEU A 227 0.20 -21.10 6.87
C LEU A 227 0.20 -21.86 5.54
N VAL A 228 0.25 -21.11 4.43
CA VAL A 228 0.40 -21.71 3.10
C VAL A 228 1.81 -22.27 2.95
N THR A 229 1.91 -23.59 2.78
CA THR A 229 3.16 -24.28 2.52
C THR A 229 3.56 -24.16 1.05
N GLU A 230 4.84 -24.40 0.76
CA GLU A 230 5.33 -24.40 -0.62
C GLU A 230 4.70 -25.52 -1.48
N SER A 231 4.36 -26.66 -0.86
CA SER A 231 3.65 -27.74 -1.56
C SER A 231 2.28 -27.30 -2.05
N HIS A 232 1.51 -26.54 -1.23
CA HIS A 232 0.22 -25.99 -1.65
C HIS A 232 0.39 -25.01 -2.81
N MET A 233 1.36 -24.10 -2.75
CA MET A 233 1.61 -23.13 -3.83
C MET A 233 2.02 -23.80 -5.13
N ARG A 234 2.88 -24.83 -5.09
CA ARG A 234 3.26 -25.58 -6.29
C ARG A 234 2.07 -26.30 -6.92
N GLN A 235 1.22 -26.92 -6.11
CA GLN A 235 0.04 -27.63 -6.60
C GLN A 235 -1.00 -26.67 -7.19
N ILE A 236 -1.26 -25.54 -6.52
CA ILE A 236 -2.15 -24.49 -7.03
C ILE A 236 -1.58 -23.89 -8.31
N ALA A 237 -0.29 -23.52 -8.35
CA ALA A 237 0.34 -22.96 -9.53
C ALA A 237 0.25 -23.90 -10.74
N HIS A 238 0.49 -25.20 -10.54
CA HIS A 238 0.41 -26.19 -11.61
C HIS A 238 -1.01 -26.37 -12.18
N GLN A 239 -2.04 -26.28 -11.33
CA GLN A 239 -3.42 -26.49 -11.74
C GLN A 239 -4.09 -25.21 -12.26
N ALA A 240 -3.83 -24.07 -11.62
CA ALA A 240 -4.38 -22.77 -11.99
C ALA A 240 -3.73 -22.17 -13.25
N SER A 241 -2.46 -22.49 -13.54
CA SER A 241 -1.76 -22.00 -14.74
C SER A 241 -2.36 -22.45 -16.06
N ARG A 242 -3.16 -23.52 -16.05
CA ARG A 242 -3.93 -24.00 -17.21
C ARG A 242 -5.24 -23.22 -17.41
N ARG A 243 -5.52 -22.25 -16.56
CA ARG A 243 -6.75 -21.44 -16.52
C ARG A 243 -6.40 -19.95 -16.49
N ASN A 244 -7.43 -19.11 -16.37
CA ASN A 244 -7.26 -17.68 -16.23
C ASN A 244 -6.84 -17.29 -14.79
N TRP A 245 -5.56 -17.46 -14.48
CA TRP A 245 -4.99 -17.16 -13.17
C TRP A 245 -4.70 -15.67 -12.94
N THR A 246 -4.84 -14.81 -13.95
CA THR A 246 -4.60 -13.36 -13.78
C THR A 246 -5.60 -12.74 -12.82
N LYS A 247 -6.86 -13.21 -12.82
CA LYS A 247 -7.89 -12.81 -11.84
C LYS A 247 -7.46 -13.15 -10.41
N LEU A 248 -6.80 -14.30 -10.21
CA LEU A 248 -6.22 -14.68 -8.91
C LEU A 248 -5.11 -13.74 -8.50
N ALA A 249 -4.19 -13.40 -9.40
CA ALA A 249 -3.13 -12.44 -9.12
C ALA A 249 -3.68 -11.06 -8.74
N VAL A 250 -4.71 -10.57 -9.44
CA VAL A 250 -5.39 -9.31 -9.07
C VAL A 250 -6.03 -9.40 -7.68
N THR A 251 -6.73 -10.50 -7.38
CA THR A 251 -7.33 -10.71 -6.05
C THR A 251 -6.28 -10.84 -4.93
N LEU A 252 -5.07 -11.30 -5.25
CA LEU A 252 -3.93 -11.35 -4.33
C LEU A 252 -3.25 -9.98 -4.16
N GLY A 253 -3.68 -8.94 -4.89
CA GLY A 253 -3.18 -7.57 -4.78
C GLY A 253 -2.09 -7.19 -5.78
N PHE A 254 -1.88 -7.98 -6.84
CA PHE A 254 -0.95 -7.65 -7.92
C PHE A 254 -1.64 -6.86 -9.02
N LEU A 255 -0.92 -5.93 -9.64
CA LEU A 255 -1.42 -5.14 -10.75
C LEU A 255 -1.17 -5.86 -12.08
N GLU A 256 -1.91 -5.50 -13.13
CA GLU A 256 -1.79 -6.16 -14.45
C GLU A 256 -0.36 -6.12 -14.99
N TYR A 257 0.38 -5.03 -14.76
CA TYR A 257 1.77 -4.93 -15.18
C TYR A 257 2.70 -5.87 -14.39
N ASP A 258 2.43 -6.13 -13.10
CA ASP A 258 3.22 -7.09 -12.31
C ASP A 258 3.05 -8.49 -12.94
N ILE A 259 1.82 -8.85 -13.29
CA ILE A 259 1.46 -10.12 -13.92
C ILE A 259 2.22 -10.28 -15.24
N GLU A 260 2.23 -9.25 -16.09
CA GLU A 260 2.98 -9.27 -17.36
C GLU A 260 4.50 -9.41 -17.13
N ALA A 261 5.05 -8.73 -16.13
CA ALA A 261 6.46 -8.84 -15.78
C ALA A 261 6.84 -10.25 -15.32
N PHE A 262 6.02 -10.89 -14.47
CA PHE A 262 6.22 -12.28 -14.05
C PHE A 262 6.14 -13.26 -15.22
N ILE A 263 5.20 -13.06 -16.14
CA ILE A 263 5.07 -13.88 -17.36
C ILE A 263 6.31 -13.73 -18.24
N ALA A 264 6.77 -12.50 -18.47
CA ALA A 264 7.93 -12.21 -19.30
C ALA A 264 9.22 -12.80 -18.70
N LYS A 265 9.41 -12.63 -17.39
CA LYS A 265 10.57 -13.15 -16.65
C LYS A 265 10.67 -14.69 -16.70
N ASN A 266 9.54 -15.38 -16.68
CA ASN A 266 9.46 -16.84 -16.67
C ASN A 266 9.32 -17.45 -18.07
N ASN A 267 9.81 -16.78 -19.12
CA ASN A 267 9.74 -17.27 -20.51
C ASN A 267 8.32 -17.66 -20.96
N LYS A 268 7.30 -16.95 -20.47
CA LYS A 268 5.87 -17.23 -20.70
C LYS A 268 5.37 -18.56 -20.12
N ASP A 269 6.13 -19.20 -19.23
CA ASP A 269 5.63 -20.32 -18.45
C ASP A 269 4.68 -19.81 -17.35
N SER A 270 3.38 -20.01 -17.58
CA SER A 270 2.32 -19.60 -16.66
C SER A 270 2.39 -20.31 -15.30
N SER A 271 2.90 -21.54 -15.24
CA SER A 271 3.04 -22.28 -13.98
C SER A 271 4.19 -21.74 -13.15
N ALA A 272 5.33 -21.44 -13.79
CA ALA A 272 6.48 -20.84 -13.12
C ALA A 272 6.16 -19.39 -12.68
N ALA A 273 5.54 -18.60 -13.55
CA ALA A 273 5.12 -17.23 -13.24
C ALA A 273 4.16 -17.17 -12.05
N LEU A 274 3.13 -18.03 -12.02
CA LEU A 274 2.18 -18.07 -10.92
C LEU A 274 2.80 -18.59 -9.61
N LEU A 275 3.72 -19.57 -9.69
CA LEU A 275 4.43 -20.06 -8.51
C LEU A 275 5.29 -18.95 -7.89
N GLU A 276 6.03 -18.22 -8.72
CA GLU A 276 6.83 -17.08 -8.26
C GLU A 276 5.92 -16.00 -7.64
N LEU A 277 4.79 -15.69 -8.28
CA LEU A 277 3.83 -14.72 -7.75
C LEU A 277 3.25 -15.15 -6.38
N LEU A 278 2.91 -16.43 -6.20
CA LEU A 278 2.43 -16.96 -4.93
C LEU A 278 3.51 -16.93 -3.84
N GLN A 279 4.77 -17.20 -4.21
CA GLN A 279 5.90 -17.08 -3.29
C GLN A 279 6.09 -15.62 -2.85
N VAL A 280 6.09 -14.69 -3.81
CA VAL A 280 6.13 -13.25 -3.53
C VAL A 280 4.98 -12.87 -2.63
N TRP A 281 3.74 -13.24 -2.95
CA TRP A 281 2.56 -12.98 -2.12
C TRP A 281 2.73 -13.46 -0.68
N ARG A 282 3.19 -14.70 -0.48
CA ARG A 282 3.44 -15.26 0.85
C ARG A 282 4.50 -14.44 1.61
N GLU A 283 5.54 -13.98 0.92
CA GLU A 283 6.55 -13.10 1.49
C GLU A 283 6.00 -11.68 1.79
N GLN A 284 5.09 -11.16 0.95
CA GLN A 284 4.43 -9.85 1.18
C GLN A 284 3.58 -9.87 2.45
N GLU A 285 2.85 -10.97 2.64
CA GLU A 285 1.85 -11.11 3.71
C GLU A 285 2.44 -11.72 4.99
N GLY A 286 3.60 -12.38 4.92
CA GLY A 286 4.28 -12.95 6.08
C GLY A 286 3.38 -13.91 6.87
N GLY A 287 3.20 -13.67 8.17
CA GLY A 287 2.32 -14.45 9.03
C GLY A 287 0.83 -14.40 8.66
N LEU A 288 0.43 -13.48 7.77
CA LEU A 288 -0.96 -13.33 7.28
C LEU A 288 -1.23 -14.11 5.98
N ALA A 289 -0.22 -14.81 5.44
CA ALA A 289 -0.35 -15.68 4.26
C ALA A 289 -0.96 -17.04 4.61
N THR A 290 -2.22 -17.04 5.06
CA THR A 290 -2.91 -18.25 5.55
C THR A 290 -3.58 -19.04 4.43
N LYS A 291 -3.77 -20.35 4.65
CA LYS A 291 -4.49 -21.26 3.75
C LYS A 291 -5.90 -20.75 3.48
N ARG A 292 -6.58 -20.27 4.52
CA ARG A 292 -7.91 -19.67 4.41
C ARG A 292 -7.95 -18.47 3.46
N ARG A 293 -6.95 -17.59 3.51
CA ARG A 293 -6.89 -16.42 2.64
C ARG A 293 -6.70 -16.80 1.19
N LEU A 294 -5.74 -17.69 0.92
CA LEU A 294 -5.55 -18.20 -0.44
C LEU A 294 -6.79 -18.94 -0.95
N LYS A 295 -7.50 -19.66 -0.08
CA LYS A 295 -8.78 -20.31 -0.39
C LYS A 295 -9.84 -19.31 -0.85
N ARG A 296 -10.02 -18.18 -0.15
CA ARG A 296 -10.99 -17.16 -0.56
C ARG A 296 -10.58 -16.48 -1.86
N CYS A 297 -9.29 -16.18 -2.04
CA CYS A 297 -8.81 -15.63 -3.31
C CYS A 297 -9.14 -16.59 -4.46
N LEU A 298 -8.94 -17.91 -4.29
CA LEU A 298 -9.34 -18.92 -5.27
C LEU A 298 -10.85 -18.93 -5.54
N GLU A 299 -11.69 -18.80 -4.51
CA GLU A 299 -13.15 -18.71 -4.64
C GLU A 299 -13.58 -17.47 -5.44
N GLN A 300 -12.99 -16.31 -5.17
CA GLN A 300 -13.29 -15.04 -5.84
C GLN A 300 -12.77 -14.99 -7.29
N SER A 301 -11.80 -15.82 -7.62
CA SER A 301 -11.16 -15.87 -8.94
C SER A 301 -11.65 -17.02 -9.82
N ASP A 302 -12.82 -17.62 -9.51
CA ASP A 302 -13.41 -18.75 -10.25
C ASP A 302 -12.53 -20.03 -10.26
N LEU A 303 -11.69 -20.20 -9.23
CA LEU A 303 -10.80 -21.35 -9.02
C LEU A 303 -11.17 -22.13 -7.75
N GLN A 304 -12.44 -22.09 -7.36
CA GLN A 304 -12.97 -22.72 -6.14
C GLN A 304 -12.73 -24.24 -6.06
N ASP A 305 -12.55 -24.91 -7.18
CA ASP A 305 -12.23 -26.34 -7.25
C ASP A 305 -10.79 -26.67 -6.82
N LEU A 306 -9.92 -25.67 -6.74
CA LEU A 306 -8.55 -25.81 -6.22
C LEU A 306 -8.47 -25.64 -4.69
N THR A 307 -9.56 -25.19 -4.06
CA THR A 307 -9.63 -25.04 -2.61
C THR A 307 -9.35 -26.30 -1.79
N PRO A 308 -9.66 -27.54 -2.25
CA PRO A 308 -9.33 -28.76 -1.49
C PRO A 308 -7.84 -29.01 -1.31
N ILE A 309 -6.98 -28.39 -2.13
CA ILE A 309 -5.51 -28.48 -2.02
C ILE A 309 -5.01 -27.85 -0.71
N LEU A 310 -5.81 -26.97 -0.11
CA LEU A 310 -5.47 -26.20 1.09
C LEU A 310 -6.00 -26.83 2.38
N ASN A 311 -6.58 -28.03 2.32
CA ASN A 311 -7.09 -28.77 3.48
C ASN A 311 -6.03 -29.70 4.09
#